data_AF-A0A151RDA7-F1
#
_entry.id   AF-A0A151RDA7-F1
#
_cell.length_a   1.000
_cell.length_b   1.000
_cell.length_c   1.000
_cell.angle_alpha   90.00
_cell.angle_beta   90.00
_cell.angle_gamma   90.00
#
_symmetry.space_group_name_H-M   'P 1'
#
loop_
_entity.id
_entity.type
_entity.pdbx_description
1 polymer ?
#
loop_
_entity_poly.entity_id
_entity_poly.type
_entity_poly.pdbx_seq_one_letter_code
_entity_poly.pdbx_strand_id
1 'polypeptide(L)' 'LKFHELISSFGFEENIMDQFVYQKVSGCKICFLVLNVDDILLATNDKDMLYEVK' A
#
# COMPACT_ATOMS: atom_id res chain seq x y z
N LEU A 1 -6.81 -6.94 -12.11
CA LEU A 1 -7.97 -6.06 -11.82
C LEU A 1 -8.45 -6.17 -10.38
N LYS A 2 -8.91 -7.34 -9.90
CA LYS A 2 -9.42 -7.48 -8.51
C LYS A 2 -8.49 -6.96 -7.41
N PHE A 3 -7.17 -7.15 -7.58
CA PHE A 3 -6.19 -6.70 -6.59
C PHE A 3 -6.11 -5.17 -6.51
N HIS A 4 -6.01 -4.48 -7.64
CA HIS A 4 -6.00 -3.02 -7.69
C HIS A 4 -7.27 -2.43 -7.06
N GLU A 5 -8.45 -2.93 -7.42
CA GLU A 5 -9.71 -2.47 -6.83
C GLU A 5 -9.76 -2.67 -5.30
N LEU A 6 -9.28 -3.82 -4.83
CA LEU A 6 -9.21 -4.15 -3.40
C LEU A 6 -8.25 -3.20 -2.67
N ILE A 7 -7.03 -3.03 -3.18
CA ILE A 7 -6.02 -2.15 -2.57
C ILE A 7 -6.46 -0.69 -2.58
N SER A 8 -7.04 -0.22 -3.69
CA SER A 8 -7.63 1.12 -3.78
C SER A 8 -8.77 1.32 -2.77
N SER A 9 -9.58 0.31 -2.49
CA SER A 9 -10.62 0.39 -1.45
C SER A 9 -10.06 0.53 -0.02
N PHE A 10 -8.82 0.10 0.23
CA PHE A 10 -8.11 0.32 1.49
C PHE A 10 -7.46 1.72 1.57
N GLY A 11 -7.61 2.54 0.52
CA GLY A 11 -7.07 3.91 0.44
C GLY A 11 -5.62 3.98 -0.01
N PHE A 12 -5.11 2.93 -0.67
CA PHE A 12 -3.83 2.97 -1.34
C PHE A 12 -3.98 3.53 -2.76
N GLU A 13 -3.01 4.30 -3.20
CA GLU A 13 -2.92 4.87 -4.53
C GLU A 13 -1.73 4.26 -5.27
N GLU A 14 -1.91 3.92 -6.55
CA GLU A 14 -0.84 3.41 -7.39
C GLU A 14 0.19 4.51 -7.69
N ASN A 15 1.46 4.15 -7.64
CA ASN A 15 2.52 5.07 -7.98
C ASN A 15 2.59 5.24 -9.51
N ILE A 16 2.48 6.47 -9.98
CA ILE A 16 2.49 6.82 -11.41
C ILE A 16 3.82 6.41 -12.09
N MET A 17 4.91 6.39 -11.32
CA MET A 17 6.23 6.02 -11.81
C MET A 17 6.50 4.51 -11.77
N ASP A 18 5.78 3.77 -10.91
CA ASP A 18 5.96 2.34 -10.71
C ASP A 18 4.64 1.64 -10.37
N GLN A 19 4.08 0.95 -11.36
CA GLN A 19 2.81 0.21 -11.29
C GLN A 19 2.80 -0.92 -10.22
N PHE A 20 3.96 -1.31 -9.70
CA PHE A 20 4.08 -2.31 -8.65
C PHE A 20 4.17 -1.72 -7.24
N VAL A 21 4.20 -0.39 -7.13
CA VAL A 21 4.27 0.33 -5.87
C VAL A 21 2.96 1.05 -5.62
N TYR A 22 2.37 0.80 -4.45
CA TYR A 22 1.20 1.49 -3.94
C TYR A 22 1.59 2.25 -2.68
N GLN A 23 0.98 3.41 -2.47
CA GLN A 23 1.22 4.24 -1.29
C GLN A 23 -0.10 4.66 -0.64
N LYS A 24 -0.12 4.68 0.69
CA LYS A 24 -1.22 5.24 1.49
C LYS A 24 -0.64 6.28 2.42
N VAL A 25 -1.19 7.49 2.38
CA VAL A 25 -0.74 8.62 3.19
C VAL A 25 -1.89 9.08 4.08
N SER A 26 -1.62 9.22 5.38
CA SER A 26 -2.56 9.77 6.37
C SER A 26 -1.81 10.74 7.28
N GLY A 27 -1.84 12.03 6.94
CA GLY A 27 -1.07 13.06 7.63
C GLY A 27 0.44 12.85 7.46
N CYS A 28 1.16 12.65 8.58
CA CYS A 28 2.59 12.32 8.58
C CYS A 28 2.88 10.81 8.46
N LYS A 29 1.82 9.99 8.45
CA LYS A 29 1.94 8.53 8.35
C LYS A 29 1.93 8.11 6.88
N ILE A 30 2.80 7.19 6.52
CA ILE A 30 2.93 6.66 5.17
C ILE A 30 3.14 5.15 5.21
N CYS A 31 2.43 4.45 4.34
CA CYS A 31 2.57 3.03 4.13
C CYS A 31 2.79 2.74 2.64
N PHE A 32 3.80 1.97 2.32
CA PHE A 32 4.13 1.50 0.98
C PHE A 32 3.86 0.01 0.87
N LEU A 33 3.17 -0.37 -0.19
CA LEU A 33 2.92 -1.74 -0.59
C LEU A 33 3.63 -1.98 -1.92
N VAL A 34 4.61 -2.88 -1.94
CA VAL A 34 5.39 -3.22 -3.13
C VAL A 34 5.09 -4.66 -3.51
N LEU A 35 4.69 -4.86 -4.76
CA LEU A 35 4.36 -6.16 -5.32
C LEU A 35 5.54 -6.70 -6.12
N ASN A 36 6.15 -7.77 -5.63
CA ASN A 36 7.08 -8.58 -6.41
C ASN A 36 6.37 -9.86 -6.90
N VAL A 37 7.01 -10.59 -7.81
CA VAL A 37 6.43 -11.79 -8.43
C VAL A 37 6.04 -12.86 -7.39
N ASP A 38 6.88 -13.03 -6.36
CA ASP A 38 6.71 -14.07 -5.35
C ASP A 38 6.34 -13.53 -3.95
N ASP A 39 6.62 -12.24 -3.71
CA ASP A 39 6.52 -11.62 -2.38
C ASP A 39 5.78 -10.30 -2.43
N ILE A 40 5.13 -9.98 -1.31
CA ILE A 40 4.53 -8.67 -1.07
C ILE A 40 5.28 -8.02 0.10
N LEU A 41 5.83 -6.83 -0.13
CA LEU A 41 6.49 -6.05 0.91
C LEU A 41 5.56 -4.91 1.37
N LEU A 42 5.36 -4.81 2.67
CA LEU A 42 4.64 -3.72 3.29
C LEU A 42 5.58 -2.96 4.23
N ALA A 43 5.80 -1.68 3.98
CA ALA A 43 6.70 -0.84 4.76
C ALA A 43 5.97 0.42 5.21
N THR A 44 5.98 0.72 6.51
CA THR A 44 5.32 1.91 7.06
C THR A 44 6.21 2.60 8.08
N ASN A 45 6.06 3.92 8.21
CA ASN A 45 6.69 4.68 9.28
C ASN A 45 5.88 4.69 10.59
N ASP A 46 4.65 4.15 10.55
CA ASP A 46 3.73 4.10 11.67
C ASP A 46 3.13 2.69 11.78
N LYS A 47 3.44 2.01 12.89
CA LYS A 47 3.04 0.61 13.10
C LYS A 47 1.52 0.46 13.20
N ASP A 48 0.80 1.48 13.64
CA ASP A 48 -0.66 1.41 13.79
C ASP A 48 -1.35 1.28 12.43
N MET A 49 -0.72 1.80 11.36
CA MET A 49 -1.21 1.59 9.98
C MET A 49 -1.17 0.12 9.52
N LEU A 50 -0.32 -0.73 10.11
CA LEU A 50 -0.33 -2.17 9.80
C LEU A 50 -1.56 -2.86 10.38
N TYR A 51 -2.02 -2.39 11.55
CA TYR A 51 -3.14 -3.00 12.28
C TYR A 51 -4.51 -2.49 11.81
N GLU A 52 -4.55 -1.38 11.06
CA GLU A 52 -5.75 -0.91 10.36
C GLU A 52 -6.16 -1.83 9.19
N VAL A 53 -5.25 -2.68 8.70
CA VAL A 53 -5.53 -3.68 7.65
C VAL A 53 -6.06 -4.97 8.28
N LYS A 54 -7.14 -4.86 9.07
CA LYS A 54 -7.77 -5.98 9.78
C LYS A 54 -8.99 -6.52 9.03
#